data_AF-A0A0N7HX55-F1
#
_entry.id   AF-A0A0N7HX55-F1
#
_cell.length_a   1.000
_cell.length_b   1.000
_cell.length_c   1.000
_cell.angle_alpha   90.00
_cell.angle_beta   90.00
_cell.angle_gamma   90.00
#
_symmetry.space_group_name_H-M   'P 1'
#
loop_
_entity.id
_entity.type
_entity.pdbx_description
1 polymer ?
#
loop_
_entity_poly.entity_id
_entity_poly.type
_entity_poly.pdbx_seq_one_letter_code
_entity_poly.pdbx_strand_id
1 'polypeptide(L)'
;MLEHTIALAQEKRSYKIFQFPANMIPRVDGSKDDWSMVPDSYTVGTDQLIDDTGKNPKPDPKNLDVKVKVGWVKGLNRLYFLYEAYDNYWDFTHPDLHNDIFEVVVDGDQSGGPLIDRFHPNKSLDPMDAFFSFHGVHAQNYHIFTPAEGKDWTLAWGSQPWIKDLPYANFAYDYKFRPGESGKLILEFWITPFDYAGAEGPARAVETQLVEGKDVGLAWAVLDYDDVNSKQHGFWNLSREHTMYGNASFLLPFRLMPLEDKFKKKLEAQWSFKVVDMKRRLVSFIDESEGNITSWKWDFGDGKTSTERHPTHTYEKAGLYVVTLWVEGPAGKSRRAKVWDVAVK
;
A
#
# COMPACT_ATOMS: atom_id res chain seq x y z
N MET A 1 -11.09 -21.72 21.00
CA MET A 1 -10.23 -21.25 19.91
C MET A 1 -11.14 -20.74 18.82
N LEU A 2 -11.24 -19.42 18.68
CA LEU A 2 -11.97 -18.81 17.57
C LEU A 2 -11.04 -18.90 16.35
N GLU A 3 -11.42 -19.71 15.37
CA GLU A 3 -10.80 -19.68 14.06
C GLU A 3 -11.04 -18.29 13.48
N HIS A 4 -9.95 -17.52 13.32
CA HIS A 4 -9.98 -16.33 12.48
C HIS A 4 -10.34 -16.77 11.07
N THR A 5 -11.58 -16.51 10.66
CA THR A 5 -12.01 -16.69 9.28
C THR A 5 -11.30 -15.61 8.47
N ILE A 6 -10.13 -15.94 7.92
CA ILE A 6 -9.50 -15.15 6.87
C ILE A 6 -10.48 -15.21 5.70
N ALA A 7 -11.10 -14.09 5.33
CA ALA A 7 -11.93 -14.07 4.13
C ALA A 7 -11.00 -14.24 2.93
N LEU A 8 -10.98 -15.46 2.41
CA LEU A 8 -10.23 -15.78 1.21
C LEU A 8 -10.91 -15.12 0.02
N ALA A 9 -10.14 -14.41 -0.79
CA ALA A 9 -10.54 -14.03 -2.13
C ALA A 9 -11.21 -15.23 -2.83
N GLN A 10 -12.37 -15.01 -3.44
CA GLN A 10 -13.08 -16.08 -4.15
C GLN A 10 -12.32 -16.59 -5.38
N GLU A 11 -11.38 -15.78 -5.88
CA GLU A 11 -10.50 -16.13 -6.98
C GLU A 11 -9.11 -16.60 -6.52
N LYS A 12 -8.51 -17.50 -7.30
CA LYS A 12 -7.17 -18.06 -7.03
C LYS A 12 -6.02 -17.26 -7.64
N ARG A 13 -6.31 -16.32 -8.54
CA ARG A 13 -5.28 -15.45 -9.14
C ARG A 13 -4.68 -14.59 -8.04
N SER A 14 -3.36 -14.44 -8.04
CA SER A 14 -2.67 -13.59 -7.09
C SER A 14 -1.60 -12.75 -7.77
N TYR A 15 -1.32 -11.61 -7.16
CA TYR A 15 -0.42 -10.61 -7.69
C TYR A 15 0.62 -10.22 -6.65
N LYS A 16 1.63 -9.47 -7.09
CA LYS A 16 2.75 -9.05 -6.27
C LYS A 16 2.75 -7.53 -6.14
N ILE A 17 3.03 -7.05 -4.94
CA ILE A 17 3.30 -5.65 -4.64
C ILE A 17 4.81 -5.51 -4.42
N PHE A 18 5.46 -4.67 -5.20
CA PHE A 18 6.90 -4.47 -5.16
C PHE A 18 7.32 -3.69 -3.89
N GLN A 19 8.32 -4.17 -3.14
CA GLN A 19 8.87 -3.38 -2.03
C GLN A 19 9.95 -2.43 -2.53
N PHE A 20 9.68 -1.12 -2.44
CA PHE A 20 10.67 -0.09 -2.66
C PHE A 20 11.64 -0.01 -1.48
N PRO A 21 12.95 0.17 -1.72
CA PRO A 21 13.91 0.51 -0.67
C PRO A 21 13.50 1.81 0.04
N ALA A 22 13.73 1.90 1.35
CA ALA A 22 13.33 3.08 2.14
C ALA A 22 14.00 4.41 1.69
N ASN A 23 15.11 4.33 0.96
CA ASN A 23 15.82 5.46 0.37
C ASN A 23 15.48 5.71 -1.11
N MET A 24 14.51 4.98 -1.66
CA MET A 24 14.05 5.04 -3.05
C MET A 24 12.51 5.00 -3.10
N ILE A 25 11.87 5.73 -2.18
CA ILE A 25 10.41 5.90 -2.16
C ILE A 25 10.02 6.61 -3.46
N PRO A 26 9.07 6.07 -4.25
CA PRO A 26 8.67 6.72 -5.49
C PRO A 26 8.04 8.08 -5.19
N ARG A 27 8.45 9.08 -5.96
CA ARG A 27 7.82 10.39 -5.93
C ARG A 27 6.46 10.29 -6.61
N VAL A 28 5.59 11.21 -6.25
CA VAL A 28 4.29 11.38 -6.92
C VAL A 28 4.40 12.69 -7.68
N ASP A 29 5.06 12.65 -8.83
CA ASP A 29 5.34 13.81 -9.67
C ASP A 29 4.90 13.65 -11.13
N GLY A 30 4.21 12.54 -11.44
CA GLY A 30 3.68 12.23 -12.76
C GLY A 30 4.71 11.55 -13.66
N SER A 31 5.92 11.26 -13.13
CA SER A 31 6.99 10.60 -13.86
C SER A 31 7.16 9.15 -13.42
N LYS A 32 7.08 8.23 -14.37
CA LYS A 32 7.33 6.80 -14.14
C LYS A 32 8.81 6.43 -13.90
N ASP A 33 9.72 7.39 -13.85
CA ASP A 33 11.17 7.12 -13.78
C ASP A 33 11.55 6.28 -12.55
N ASP A 34 10.95 6.58 -11.40
CA ASP A 34 11.19 5.85 -10.14
C ASP A 34 10.73 4.38 -10.23
N TRP A 35 9.79 4.09 -11.14
CA TRP A 35 9.24 2.75 -11.38
C TRP A 35 10.07 1.90 -12.36
N SER A 36 11.09 2.48 -13.01
CA SER A 36 11.99 1.76 -13.93
C SER A 36 12.70 0.57 -13.26
N MET A 37 12.83 0.60 -11.93
CA MET A 37 13.42 -0.49 -11.15
C MET A 37 12.47 -1.69 -10.92
N VAL A 38 11.17 -1.50 -11.15
CA VAL A 38 10.11 -2.48 -10.90
C VAL A 38 9.97 -3.40 -12.12
N PRO A 39 10.28 -4.71 -12.00
CA PRO A 39 10.23 -5.63 -13.14
C PRO A 39 8.82 -5.78 -13.73
N ASP A 40 8.73 -6.07 -15.03
CA ASP A 40 7.44 -6.25 -15.71
C ASP A 40 6.63 -7.44 -15.17
N SER A 41 7.25 -8.36 -14.44
CA SER A 41 6.53 -9.43 -13.71
C SER A 41 5.63 -8.93 -12.56
N TYR A 42 5.65 -7.63 -12.25
CA TYR A 42 4.74 -6.95 -11.33
C TYR A 42 3.63 -6.18 -12.06
N THR A 43 3.69 -6.11 -13.40
CA THR A 43 2.68 -5.42 -14.20
C THR A 43 1.43 -6.27 -14.30
N VAL A 44 0.29 -5.64 -14.01
CA VAL A 44 -1.03 -6.17 -14.31
C VAL A 44 -1.60 -5.35 -15.46
N GLY A 45 -1.73 -5.98 -16.62
CA GLY A 45 -2.11 -5.33 -17.87
C GLY A 45 -3.58 -5.57 -18.25
N THR A 46 -4.00 -4.88 -19.31
CA THR A 46 -5.30 -5.03 -19.97
C THR A 46 -5.66 -6.48 -20.28
N ASP A 47 -4.68 -7.31 -20.62
CA ASP A 47 -4.86 -8.73 -20.95
C ASP A 47 -5.45 -9.57 -19.80
N GLN A 48 -5.47 -9.01 -18.60
CA GLN A 48 -6.02 -9.64 -17.40
C GLN A 48 -7.39 -9.09 -16.98
N LEU A 49 -7.87 -8.06 -17.67
CA LEU A 49 -9.18 -7.47 -17.44
C LEU A 49 -10.25 -8.20 -18.24
N ILE A 50 -11.47 -8.23 -17.71
CA ILE A 50 -12.63 -8.81 -18.38
C ILE A 50 -13.82 -7.86 -18.34
N ASP A 51 -14.70 -7.99 -19.33
CA ASP A 51 -16.08 -7.51 -19.25
C ASP A 51 -16.97 -8.70 -18.87
N ASP A 52 -17.47 -8.70 -17.65
CA ASP A 52 -18.30 -9.78 -17.11
C ASP A 52 -19.79 -9.64 -17.51
N THR A 53 -20.17 -8.52 -18.12
CA THR A 53 -21.51 -8.32 -18.70
C THR A 53 -21.68 -9.01 -20.05
N GLY A 54 -20.57 -9.44 -20.66
CA GLY A 54 -20.52 -10.12 -21.95
C GLY A 54 -20.77 -9.20 -23.15
N LYS A 55 -20.79 -7.88 -22.96
CA LYS A 55 -20.93 -6.90 -24.06
C LYS A 55 -19.68 -6.86 -24.92
N ASN A 56 -18.51 -6.92 -24.31
CA ASN A 56 -17.23 -6.88 -25.00
C ASN A 56 -16.48 -8.21 -24.80
N PRO A 57 -16.18 -8.97 -25.86
CA PRO A 57 -15.62 -10.31 -25.72
C PRO A 57 -14.16 -10.31 -25.25
N LYS A 58 -13.39 -9.27 -25.60
CA LYS A 58 -11.98 -9.06 -25.20
C LYS A 58 -11.63 -7.58 -25.27
N PRO A 59 -10.69 -7.11 -24.44
CA PRO A 59 -10.12 -5.78 -24.60
C PRO A 59 -9.44 -5.61 -25.96
N ASP A 60 -9.57 -4.44 -26.58
CA ASP A 60 -8.78 -4.01 -27.74
C ASP A 60 -7.73 -2.99 -27.27
N PRO A 61 -6.43 -3.33 -27.25
CA PRO A 61 -5.36 -2.40 -26.90
C PRO A 61 -5.26 -1.15 -27.79
N LYS A 62 -5.96 -1.12 -28.94
CA LYS A 62 -6.08 0.08 -29.76
C LYS A 62 -7.22 1.00 -29.31
N ASN A 63 -8.18 0.48 -28.55
CA ASN A 63 -9.15 1.27 -27.80
C ASN A 63 -8.46 1.69 -26.50
N LEU A 64 -8.22 0.72 -25.63
CA LEU A 64 -7.75 0.93 -24.28
C LEU A 64 -6.59 -0.04 -23.96
N ASP A 65 -5.43 0.50 -23.58
CA ASP A 65 -4.29 -0.29 -23.09
C ASP A 65 -3.76 0.26 -21.76
N VAL A 66 -4.08 -0.44 -20.68
CA VAL A 66 -3.71 -0.17 -19.29
C VAL A 66 -2.61 -1.08 -18.80
N LYS A 67 -1.70 -0.51 -18.01
CA LYS A 67 -0.68 -1.22 -17.22
C LYS A 67 -0.63 -0.63 -15.82
N VAL A 68 -0.82 -1.50 -14.84
CA VAL A 68 -0.78 -1.11 -13.42
C VAL A 68 0.38 -1.82 -12.73
N LYS A 69 1.17 -1.07 -11.96
CA LYS A 69 2.14 -1.60 -10.99
C LYS A 69 1.77 -1.09 -9.61
N VAL A 70 1.89 -1.96 -8.61
CA VAL A 70 1.65 -1.61 -7.20
C VAL A 70 2.95 -1.80 -6.42
N GLY A 71 3.28 -0.82 -5.58
CA GLY A 71 4.45 -0.84 -4.72
C GLY A 71 4.11 -0.51 -3.27
N TRP A 72 5.04 -0.80 -2.37
CA TRP A 72 4.94 -0.44 -0.96
C TRP A 72 6.32 -0.16 -0.38
N VAL A 73 6.35 0.50 0.77
CA VAL A 73 7.58 0.76 1.53
C VAL A 73 7.37 0.28 2.95
N LYS A 74 8.27 -0.59 3.42
CA LYS A 74 8.20 -1.14 4.78
C LYS A 74 8.20 -0.03 5.81
N GLY A 75 7.15 0.02 6.64
CA GLY A 75 7.00 1.00 7.73
C GLY A 75 6.27 2.29 7.37
N LEU A 76 5.78 2.47 6.13
CA LEU A 76 5.01 3.66 5.74
C LEU A 76 3.50 3.44 5.58
N ASN A 77 3.00 2.20 5.72
CA ASN A 77 1.57 1.84 5.54
C ASN A 77 0.91 2.52 4.31
N ARG A 78 1.62 2.53 3.19
CA ARG A 78 1.16 3.11 1.92
C ARG A 78 1.31 2.11 0.79
N LEU A 79 0.30 2.09 -0.06
CA LEU A 79 0.33 1.44 -1.35
C LEU A 79 0.53 2.52 -2.42
N TYR A 80 1.59 2.39 -3.20
CA TYR A 80 1.93 3.25 -4.31
C TYR A 80 1.46 2.59 -5.60
N PHE A 81 0.98 3.37 -6.55
CA PHE A 81 0.44 2.91 -7.80
C PHE A 81 1.05 3.70 -8.95
N LEU A 82 1.43 2.99 -10.00
CA LEU A 82 1.65 3.54 -11.32
C LEU A 82 0.60 2.96 -12.25
N TYR A 83 -0.21 3.85 -12.82
CA TYR A 83 -1.19 3.56 -13.85
C TYR A 83 -0.72 4.22 -15.15
N GLU A 84 -0.33 3.40 -16.12
CA GLU A 84 -0.04 3.85 -17.49
C GLU A 84 -1.21 3.42 -18.37
N ALA A 85 -1.87 4.35 -19.03
CA ALA A 85 -2.99 4.06 -19.90
C ALA A 85 -2.86 4.77 -21.24
N TYR A 86 -3.09 4.04 -22.32
CA TYR A 86 -3.47 4.60 -23.60
C TYR A 86 -4.98 4.46 -23.78
N ASP A 87 -5.59 5.50 -24.33
CA ASP A 87 -6.99 5.50 -24.76
C ASP A 87 -7.11 6.12 -26.16
N ASN A 88 -8.07 5.65 -26.96
CA ASN A 88 -8.48 6.23 -28.24
C ASN A 88 -9.38 7.46 -28.04
N TYR A 89 -10.03 7.59 -26.89
CA TYR A 89 -10.88 8.74 -26.57
C TYR A 89 -10.89 8.99 -25.07
N TRP A 90 -10.27 10.09 -24.63
CA TRP A 90 -10.36 10.50 -23.24
C TRP A 90 -11.55 11.43 -23.00
N ASP A 91 -12.59 10.97 -22.33
CA ASP A 91 -13.68 11.80 -21.83
C ASP A 91 -13.40 12.32 -20.43
N PHE A 92 -13.26 13.64 -20.32
CA PHE A 92 -13.20 14.38 -19.05
C PHE A 92 -13.86 15.75 -19.21
N THR A 93 -14.86 15.83 -20.10
CA THR A 93 -15.51 17.11 -20.45
C THR A 93 -16.42 17.61 -19.34
N HIS A 94 -17.10 16.69 -18.66
CA HIS A 94 -18.08 17.03 -17.64
C HIS A 94 -17.46 17.08 -16.24
N PRO A 95 -17.94 17.99 -15.36
CA PRO A 95 -17.49 18.07 -13.98
C PRO A 95 -18.07 16.96 -13.08
N ASP A 96 -18.98 16.12 -13.60
CA ASP A 96 -19.65 15.06 -12.86
C ASP A 96 -18.93 13.70 -13.01
N LEU A 97 -19.67 12.60 -12.78
CA LEU A 97 -19.17 11.22 -12.86
C LEU A 97 -18.97 10.72 -14.29
N HIS A 98 -19.36 11.49 -15.31
CA HIS A 98 -19.15 11.12 -16.70
C HIS A 98 -17.72 11.48 -17.11
N ASN A 99 -16.82 10.51 -16.99
CA ASN A 99 -15.38 10.66 -17.20
C ASN A 99 -14.74 9.28 -17.31
N ASP A 100 -13.63 9.12 -18.02
CA ASP A 100 -12.79 7.93 -17.84
C ASP A 100 -12.31 7.83 -16.40
N ILE A 101 -12.44 6.62 -15.87
CA ILE A 101 -12.23 6.35 -14.46
C ILE A 101 -11.37 5.11 -14.30
N PHE A 102 -10.38 5.23 -13.41
CA PHE A 102 -9.69 4.12 -12.80
C PHE A 102 -10.24 3.91 -11.37
N GLU A 103 -11.09 2.90 -11.20
CA GLU A 103 -11.69 2.57 -9.90
C GLU A 103 -10.82 1.56 -9.16
N VAL A 104 -10.37 1.87 -7.94
CA VAL A 104 -9.52 0.99 -7.12
C VAL A 104 -10.23 0.68 -5.81
N VAL A 105 -10.31 -0.61 -5.48
CA VAL A 105 -10.86 -1.09 -4.20
C VAL A 105 -9.76 -1.77 -3.41
N VAL A 106 -9.63 -1.38 -2.15
CA VAL A 106 -8.64 -1.94 -1.21
C VAL A 106 -9.29 -2.43 0.07
N ASP A 107 -8.93 -3.64 0.48
CA ASP A 107 -9.26 -4.25 1.76
C ASP A 107 -7.94 -4.67 2.42
N GLY A 108 -7.50 -3.86 3.38
CA GLY A 108 -6.15 -3.90 3.94
C GLY A 108 -5.80 -5.21 4.64
N ASP A 109 -6.72 -5.73 5.44
CA ASP A 109 -6.55 -6.93 6.25
C ASP A 109 -7.19 -8.18 5.64
N GLN A 110 -7.82 -8.05 4.46
CA GLN A 110 -8.61 -9.09 3.82
C GLN A 110 -9.76 -9.59 4.70
N SER A 111 -10.45 -8.65 5.35
CA SER A 111 -11.67 -8.93 6.11
C SER A 111 -12.80 -9.45 5.19
N GLY A 112 -12.80 -9.04 3.92
CA GLY A 112 -13.75 -9.43 2.89
C GLY A 112 -15.19 -8.99 3.17
N GLY A 113 -16.11 -9.53 2.37
CA GLY A 113 -17.54 -9.31 2.54
C GLY A 113 -18.05 -7.98 2.01
N PRO A 114 -19.36 -7.71 2.14
CA PRO A 114 -19.96 -6.45 1.73
C PRO A 114 -19.23 -5.23 2.31
N LEU A 115 -19.13 -4.15 1.54
CA LEU A 115 -18.52 -2.88 1.99
C LEU A 115 -19.36 -1.63 1.65
N ILE A 116 -20.58 -1.80 1.13
CA ILE A 116 -21.52 -0.71 0.89
C ILE A 116 -22.89 -1.01 1.50
N ASP A 117 -23.61 0.05 1.87
CA ASP A 117 -24.87 0.05 2.62
C ASP A 117 -25.95 -0.84 2.00
N ARG A 118 -26.13 -0.83 0.67
CA ARG A 118 -27.13 -1.71 0.01
C ARG A 118 -26.86 -3.20 0.27
N PHE A 119 -25.59 -3.57 0.52
CA PHE A 119 -25.16 -4.92 0.83
C PHE A 119 -24.96 -5.17 2.33
N HIS A 120 -25.28 -4.20 3.19
CA HIS A 120 -25.15 -4.32 4.64
C HIS A 120 -25.82 -5.59 5.18
N PRO A 121 -25.16 -6.38 6.05
CA PRO A 121 -25.70 -7.65 6.54
C PRO A 121 -26.90 -7.46 7.46
N ASN A 122 -26.91 -6.40 8.26
CA ASN A 122 -28.06 -6.02 9.06
C ASN A 122 -29.03 -5.15 8.23
N LYS A 123 -30.13 -5.76 7.76
CA LYS A 123 -31.17 -5.08 6.96
C LYS A 123 -32.17 -4.27 7.78
N SER A 124 -32.09 -4.29 9.12
CA SER A 124 -32.98 -3.49 9.97
C SER A 124 -32.45 -2.10 10.28
N LEU A 125 -31.17 -1.82 9.99
CA LEU A 125 -30.64 -0.47 10.07
C LEU A 125 -31.30 0.43 9.03
N ASP A 126 -31.55 1.68 9.40
CA ASP A 126 -31.89 2.70 8.43
C ASP A 126 -30.73 2.89 7.43
N PRO A 127 -31.01 3.20 6.15
CA PRO A 127 -29.96 3.35 5.14
C PRO A 127 -28.87 4.35 5.52
N MET A 128 -29.21 5.44 6.21
CA MET A 128 -28.23 6.45 6.60
C MET A 128 -27.28 5.93 7.69
N ASP A 129 -27.83 5.22 8.68
CA ASP A 129 -27.02 4.58 9.73
C ASP A 129 -26.10 3.51 9.12
N ALA A 130 -26.64 2.67 8.23
CA ALA A 130 -25.85 1.67 7.50
C ALA A 130 -24.75 2.32 6.65
N PHE A 131 -25.03 3.45 6.01
CA PHE A 131 -24.05 4.20 5.23
C PHE A 131 -22.88 4.66 6.10
N PHE A 132 -23.15 5.38 7.18
CA PHE A 132 -22.11 5.93 8.05
C PHE A 132 -21.33 4.86 8.85
N SER A 133 -21.94 3.70 9.11
CA SER A 133 -21.28 2.63 9.86
C SER A 133 -20.50 1.65 8.99
N PHE A 134 -20.67 1.66 7.67
CA PHE A 134 -20.24 0.54 6.82
C PHE A 134 -19.71 0.91 5.44
N HIS A 135 -20.27 1.95 4.80
CA HIS A 135 -19.96 2.25 3.40
C HIS A 135 -18.51 2.73 3.26
N GLY A 136 -17.65 1.86 2.73
CA GLY A 136 -16.23 2.11 2.50
C GLY A 136 -15.36 2.09 3.76
N VAL A 137 -15.91 1.67 4.91
CA VAL A 137 -15.25 1.79 6.23
C VAL A 137 -14.12 0.77 6.40
N HIS A 138 -14.36 -0.50 6.03
CA HIS A 138 -13.40 -1.60 6.19
C HIS A 138 -12.65 -1.95 4.90
N ALA A 139 -13.29 -1.71 3.75
CA ALA A 139 -12.67 -1.75 2.45
C ALA A 139 -12.98 -0.44 1.74
N GLN A 140 -11.97 0.24 1.21
CA GLN A 140 -12.10 1.57 0.63
C GLN A 140 -12.18 1.48 -0.90
N ASN A 141 -13.14 2.18 -1.49
CA ASN A 141 -13.30 2.28 -2.94
C ASN A 141 -13.01 3.71 -3.42
N TYR A 142 -12.01 3.86 -4.27
CA TYR A 142 -11.53 5.10 -4.85
C TYR A 142 -11.87 5.14 -6.33
N HIS A 143 -12.72 6.07 -6.72
CA HIS A 143 -13.10 6.31 -8.11
C HIS A 143 -12.20 7.42 -8.65
N ILE A 144 -11.09 7.08 -9.29
CA ILE A 144 -10.05 8.05 -9.69
C ILE A 144 -10.36 8.53 -11.11
N PHE A 145 -10.50 9.82 -11.29
CA PHE A 145 -10.80 10.46 -12.57
C PHE A 145 -9.53 10.56 -13.41
N THR A 146 -9.55 10.15 -14.69
CA THR A 146 -8.34 10.09 -15.52
C THR A 146 -8.50 10.89 -16.82
N PRO A 147 -7.96 12.12 -16.90
CA PRO A 147 -7.51 12.98 -15.81
C PRO A 147 -8.67 13.69 -15.10
N ALA A 148 -8.37 14.32 -13.96
CA ALA A 148 -9.30 15.18 -13.25
C ALA A 148 -9.07 16.66 -13.60
N GLU A 149 -9.91 17.24 -14.45
CA GLU A 149 -9.88 18.68 -14.76
C GLU A 149 -11.06 19.40 -14.09
N GLY A 150 -10.77 20.45 -13.30
CA GLY A 150 -11.80 21.29 -12.68
C GLY A 150 -12.62 20.63 -11.57
N LYS A 151 -12.20 19.45 -11.09
CA LYS A 151 -12.85 18.67 -10.02
C LYS A 151 -11.82 17.95 -9.15
N ASP A 152 -12.30 17.33 -8.06
CA ASP A 152 -11.47 16.48 -7.21
C ASP A 152 -10.86 15.33 -8.03
N TRP A 153 -9.65 14.90 -7.68
CA TRP A 153 -8.96 13.82 -8.39
C TRP A 153 -9.63 12.46 -8.24
N THR A 154 -10.35 12.26 -7.14
CA THR A 154 -11.07 11.04 -6.85
C THR A 154 -12.32 11.30 -6.02
N LEU A 155 -13.33 10.45 -6.23
CA LEU A 155 -14.42 10.22 -5.31
C LEU A 155 -14.08 9.01 -4.44
N ALA A 156 -14.00 9.20 -3.12
CA ALA A 156 -13.99 8.09 -2.18
C ALA A 156 -15.44 7.66 -1.92
N TRP A 157 -15.80 6.44 -2.32
CA TRP A 157 -17.13 5.89 -2.07
C TRP A 157 -17.30 5.60 -0.57
N GLY A 158 -18.09 6.43 0.09
CA GLY A 158 -18.43 6.27 1.50
C GLY A 158 -18.52 7.58 2.28
N SER A 159 -18.50 7.43 3.59
CA SER A 159 -18.65 8.52 4.56
C SER A 159 -17.33 9.20 4.97
N GLN A 160 -16.21 8.77 4.39
CA GLN A 160 -14.84 9.11 4.79
C GLN A 160 -14.06 9.82 3.67
N PRO A 161 -14.56 10.95 3.13
CA PRO A 161 -13.89 11.65 2.02
C PRO A 161 -12.48 12.16 2.37
N TRP A 162 -12.10 12.16 3.64
CA TRP A 162 -10.76 12.54 4.10
C TRP A 162 -9.65 11.55 3.69
N ILE A 163 -9.98 10.31 3.32
CA ILE A 163 -8.97 9.29 2.95
C ILE A 163 -8.24 9.62 1.64
N LYS A 164 -8.83 10.47 0.79
CA LYS A 164 -8.26 10.88 -0.50
C LYS A 164 -7.43 12.17 -0.43
N ASP A 165 -7.26 12.73 0.77
CA ASP A 165 -6.49 13.94 1.00
C ASP A 165 -5.16 13.62 1.71
N LEU A 166 -4.20 14.55 1.65
CA LEU A 166 -3.00 14.48 2.49
C LEU A 166 -3.40 14.47 3.97
N PRO A 167 -2.78 13.64 4.84
CA PRO A 167 -1.58 12.82 4.59
C PRO A 167 -1.86 11.36 4.19
N TYR A 168 -3.06 11.03 3.72
CA TYR A 168 -3.54 9.66 3.46
C TYR A 168 -3.58 9.28 1.99
N ALA A 169 -3.64 10.26 1.10
CA ALA A 169 -3.39 10.04 -0.31
C ALA A 169 -2.68 11.24 -0.96
N ASN A 170 -2.07 10.98 -2.11
CA ASN A 170 -1.57 12.00 -3.01
C ASN A 170 -1.52 11.43 -4.43
N PHE A 171 -1.60 12.29 -5.45
CA PHE A 171 -1.63 11.89 -6.85
C PHE A 171 -0.89 12.90 -7.74
N ALA A 172 -0.51 12.47 -8.94
CA ALA A 172 0.02 13.32 -10.00
C ALA A 172 -0.25 12.68 -11.37
N TYR A 173 -0.50 13.52 -12.38
CA TYR A 173 -0.70 13.09 -13.75
C TYR A 173 0.40 13.64 -14.68
N ASP A 174 0.71 12.91 -15.75
CA ASP A 174 1.35 13.43 -16.96
C ASP A 174 0.54 12.99 -18.20
N TYR A 175 0.07 13.95 -18.98
CA TYR A 175 -0.69 13.72 -20.21
C TYR A 175 -0.62 14.93 -21.15
N LYS A 176 -0.85 14.71 -22.44
CA LYS A 176 -0.76 15.73 -23.51
C LYS A 176 -1.85 15.56 -24.56
N PHE A 177 -3.10 15.62 -24.14
CA PHE A 177 -4.29 15.52 -24.98
C PHE A 177 -5.42 16.39 -24.41
N ARG A 178 -6.45 16.67 -25.20
CA ARG A 178 -7.70 17.35 -24.80
C ARG A 178 -8.86 16.35 -24.69
N PRO A 179 -10.01 16.74 -24.09
CA PRO A 179 -11.18 15.89 -24.10
C PRO A 179 -11.55 15.44 -25.53
N GLY A 180 -11.83 14.14 -25.66
CA GLY A 180 -12.17 13.45 -26.90
C GLY A 180 -11.00 13.16 -27.85
N GLU A 181 -9.76 13.43 -27.45
CA GLU A 181 -8.57 13.03 -28.20
C GLU A 181 -8.02 11.70 -27.67
N SER A 182 -7.32 10.95 -28.53
CA SER A 182 -6.53 9.80 -28.11
C SER A 182 -5.23 10.26 -27.45
N GLY A 183 -4.68 9.42 -26.57
CA GLY A 183 -3.42 9.77 -25.92
C GLY A 183 -3.01 8.83 -24.83
N LYS A 184 -1.83 9.11 -24.25
CA LYS A 184 -1.32 8.38 -23.09
C LYS A 184 -1.38 9.25 -21.85
N LEU A 185 -1.86 8.64 -20.77
CA LEU A 185 -1.89 9.19 -19.44
C LEU A 185 -0.99 8.35 -18.54
N ILE A 186 -0.15 9.04 -17.77
CA ILE A 186 0.54 8.48 -16.61
C ILE A 186 -0.14 9.04 -15.38
N LEU A 187 -0.54 8.17 -14.47
CA LEU A 187 -1.04 8.51 -13.15
C LEU A 187 -0.15 7.81 -12.12
N GLU A 188 0.44 8.61 -11.24
CA GLU A 188 1.06 8.13 -10.01
C GLU A 188 0.20 8.54 -8.83
N PHE A 189 0.01 7.63 -7.89
CA PHE A 189 -0.61 7.98 -6.62
C PHE A 189 -0.19 7.03 -5.52
N TRP A 190 -0.45 7.42 -4.27
CA TRP A 190 -0.49 6.47 -3.17
C TRP A 190 -1.72 6.70 -2.32
N ILE A 191 -2.12 5.63 -1.65
CA ILE A 191 -3.18 5.62 -0.64
C ILE A 191 -2.68 4.89 0.61
N THR A 192 -3.18 5.30 1.76
CA THR A 192 -3.07 4.59 3.01
C THR A 192 -4.31 3.69 3.17
N PRO A 193 -4.16 2.36 3.19
CA PRO A 193 -5.27 1.45 3.51
C PRO A 193 -5.61 1.48 5.00
N PHE A 194 -6.89 1.28 5.31
CA PHE A 194 -7.39 1.26 6.67
C PHE A 194 -8.19 -0.01 6.94
N ASP A 195 -7.94 -0.64 8.10
CA ASP A 195 -8.80 -1.70 8.64
C ASP A 195 -10.11 -1.08 9.18
N TYR A 196 -10.11 0.23 9.43
CA TYR A 196 -11.28 1.04 9.78
C TYR A 196 -11.07 2.51 9.44
N ALA A 197 -11.90 3.08 8.56
CA ALA A 197 -11.92 4.50 8.21
C ALA A 197 -13.35 5.04 8.26
N GLY A 198 -13.80 5.44 9.46
CA GLY A 198 -15.14 5.97 9.68
C GLY A 198 -15.29 7.46 9.35
N ALA A 199 -16.55 7.92 9.35
CA ALA A 199 -16.93 9.30 9.10
C ALA A 199 -16.43 10.29 10.17
N GLU A 200 -16.16 9.80 11.38
CA GLU A 200 -15.64 10.56 12.50
C GLU A 200 -14.19 11.04 12.30
N GLY A 201 -13.52 10.58 11.24
CA GLY A 201 -12.24 11.10 10.82
C GLY A 201 -11.03 10.32 11.36
N PRO A 202 -9.82 10.79 11.02
CA PRO A 202 -8.59 10.02 11.22
C PRO A 202 -8.23 9.73 12.69
N ALA A 203 -8.76 10.49 13.65
CA ALA A 203 -8.47 10.30 15.06
C ALA A 203 -8.95 8.95 15.62
N ARG A 204 -9.88 8.29 14.92
CA ARG A 204 -10.44 6.97 15.29
C ARG A 204 -10.16 5.90 14.24
N ALA A 205 -9.58 6.29 13.11
CA ALA A 205 -9.23 5.38 12.04
C ALA A 205 -8.09 4.43 12.48
N VAL A 206 -8.06 3.25 11.87
CA VAL A 206 -7.04 2.23 12.09
C VAL A 206 -6.36 1.96 10.77
N GLU A 207 -5.16 2.51 10.58
CA GLU A 207 -4.34 2.21 9.41
C GLU A 207 -3.98 0.73 9.39
N THR A 208 -4.17 0.09 8.23
CA THR A 208 -3.72 -1.28 8.00
C THR A 208 -2.21 -1.35 8.19
N GLN A 209 -1.76 -2.31 9.00
CA GLN A 209 -0.34 -2.59 9.16
C GLN A 209 0.16 -3.44 8.00
N LEU A 210 0.86 -2.81 7.04
CA LEU A 210 1.42 -3.51 5.89
C LEU A 210 2.69 -4.27 6.30
N VAL A 211 2.62 -5.60 6.22
CA VAL A 211 3.69 -6.50 6.64
C VAL A 211 4.14 -7.38 5.48
N GLU A 212 5.45 -7.54 5.36
CA GLU A 212 6.07 -8.41 4.36
C GLU A 212 5.47 -9.81 4.35
N GLY A 213 5.14 -10.33 3.17
CA GLY A 213 4.53 -11.63 2.99
C GLY A 213 3.03 -11.69 3.32
N LYS A 214 2.39 -10.60 3.77
CA LYS A 214 0.92 -10.56 3.85
C LYS A 214 0.30 -10.22 2.50
N ASP A 215 -0.94 -10.68 2.33
CA ASP A 215 -1.77 -10.22 1.22
C ASP A 215 -2.59 -9.02 1.65
N VAL A 216 -2.87 -8.15 0.68
CA VAL A 216 -3.91 -7.14 0.73
C VAL A 216 -4.97 -7.52 -0.32
N GLY A 217 -6.25 -7.30 -0.03
CA GLY A 217 -7.31 -7.42 -1.01
C GLY A 217 -7.29 -6.22 -1.94
N LEU A 218 -7.01 -6.43 -3.23
CA LEU A 218 -7.04 -5.38 -4.23
C LEU A 218 -7.75 -5.85 -5.49
N ALA A 219 -8.54 -4.96 -6.07
CA ALA A 219 -9.00 -5.07 -7.45
C ALA A 219 -9.22 -3.66 -7.99
N TRP A 220 -9.34 -3.57 -9.30
CA TRP A 220 -9.70 -2.33 -9.96
C TRP A 220 -10.57 -2.58 -11.17
N ALA A 221 -11.23 -1.51 -11.59
CA ALA A 221 -11.94 -1.43 -12.85
C ALA A 221 -11.53 -0.20 -13.64
N VAL A 222 -11.74 -0.26 -14.95
CA VAL A 222 -11.57 0.86 -15.85
C VAL A 222 -12.90 1.10 -16.55
N LEU A 223 -13.46 2.29 -16.35
CA LEU A 223 -14.65 2.74 -17.06
C LEU A 223 -14.18 3.63 -18.21
N ASP A 224 -14.50 3.22 -19.43
CA ASP A 224 -13.98 3.75 -20.69
C ASP A 224 -15.14 4.41 -21.46
N TYR A 225 -15.21 5.74 -21.41
CA TYR A 225 -16.27 6.56 -21.99
C TYR A 225 -15.81 7.13 -23.34
N ASP A 226 -16.24 6.51 -24.42
CA ASP A 226 -15.92 6.95 -25.79
C ASP A 226 -16.84 8.08 -26.35
N ASP A 227 -17.81 8.59 -25.58
CA ASP A 227 -18.75 9.63 -26.04
C ASP A 227 -19.34 10.47 -24.90
N VAL A 228 -19.04 11.77 -24.94
CA VAL A 228 -19.53 12.82 -24.03
C VAL A 228 -21.05 12.94 -23.89
N ASN A 229 -21.80 12.40 -24.86
CA ASN A 229 -23.27 12.43 -24.85
C ASN A 229 -23.91 11.07 -24.50
N SER A 230 -23.10 10.00 -24.37
CA SER A 230 -23.59 8.64 -24.17
C SER A 230 -23.26 8.11 -22.79
N LYS A 231 -24.26 7.65 -22.05
CA LYS A 231 -24.02 6.97 -20.77
C LYS A 231 -23.41 5.56 -20.92
N GLN A 232 -23.25 5.07 -22.15
CA GLN A 232 -22.60 3.78 -22.40
C GLN A 232 -21.09 3.94 -22.31
N HIS A 233 -20.46 3.02 -21.61
CA HIS A 233 -19.01 2.95 -21.44
C HIS A 233 -18.59 1.48 -21.40
N GLY A 234 -17.32 1.22 -21.72
CA GLY A 234 -16.65 -0.03 -21.38
C GLY A 234 -16.52 -0.15 -19.87
N PHE A 235 -16.65 -1.36 -19.33
CA PHE A 235 -16.42 -1.64 -17.90
C PHE A 235 -15.52 -2.86 -17.79
N TRP A 236 -14.23 -2.60 -17.63
CA TRP A 236 -13.19 -3.61 -17.61
C TRP A 236 -12.76 -3.88 -16.18
N ASN A 237 -12.91 -5.11 -15.71
CA ASN A 237 -12.70 -5.50 -14.32
C ASN A 237 -11.50 -6.43 -14.20
N LEU A 238 -10.64 -6.19 -13.20
CA LEU A 238 -9.64 -7.17 -12.82
C LEU A 238 -10.28 -8.39 -12.15
N SER A 239 -11.29 -8.15 -11.29
CA SER A 239 -12.13 -9.20 -10.71
C SER A 239 -13.06 -9.80 -11.77
N ARG A 240 -13.44 -11.06 -11.58
CA ARG A 240 -14.47 -11.72 -12.39
C ARG A 240 -15.88 -11.22 -12.10
N GLU A 241 -16.05 -10.48 -11.02
CA GLU A 241 -17.33 -9.98 -10.55
C GLU A 241 -17.28 -8.45 -10.53
N HIS A 242 -17.98 -7.78 -11.45
CA HIS A 242 -18.00 -6.31 -11.46
C HIS A 242 -18.52 -5.72 -10.15
N THR A 243 -19.28 -6.49 -9.36
CA THR A 243 -19.76 -6.05 -8.04
C THR A 243 -18.67 -6.01 -6.94
N MET A 244 -17.40 -6.25 -7.30
CA MET A 244 -16.24 -6.09 -6.40
C MET A 244 -16.16 -4.71 -5.73
N TYR A 245 -16.69 -3.67 -6.39
CA TYR A 245 -16.82 -2.32 -5.82
C TYR A 245 -17.74 -2.23 -4.60
N GLY A 246 -18.56 -3.27 -4.33
CA GLY A 246 -19.45 -3.33 -3.17
C GLY A 246 -19.26 -4.55 -2.28
N ASN A 247 -18.42 -5.51 -2.66
CA ASN A 247 -18.13 -6.70 -1.88
C ASN A 247 -16.66 -7.13 -2.01
N ALA A 248 -15.91 -6.96 -0.92
CA ALA A 248 -14.48 -7.16 -0.83
C ALA A 248 -14.08 -8.65 -0.96
N SER A 249 -15.04 -9.59 -0.80
CA SER A 249 -14.77 -11.01 -1.07
C SER A 249 -14.41 -11.30 -2.53
N PHE A 250 -14.72 -10.39 -3.45
CA PHE A 250 -14.38 -10.50 -4.87
C PHE A 250 -13.04 -9.86 -5.24
N LEU A 251 -12.34 -9.25 -4.26
CA LEU A 251 -11.00 -8.72 -4.48
C LEU A 251 -10.00 -9.85 -4.63
N LEU A 252 -8.83 -9.54 -5.22
CA LEU A 252 -7.77 -10.51 -5.44
C LEU A 252 -6.65 -10.31 -4.41
N PRO A 253 -5.93 -11.38 -4.04
CA PRO A 253 -4.79 -11.29 -3.15
C PRO A 253 -3.60 -10.66 -3.87
N PHE A 254 -3.12 -9.55 -3.32
CA PHE A 254 -1.88 -8.90 -3.71
C PHE A 254 -0.85 -9.03 -2.59
N ARG A 255 0.18 -9.84 -2.81
CA ARG A 255 1.20 -10.14 -1.82
C ARG A 255 2.23 -9.03 -1.72
N LEU A 256 2.40 -8.48 -0.53
CA LEU A 256 3.49 -7.58 -0.16
C LEU A 256 4.83 -8.33 -0.24
N MET A 257 5.57 -8.15 -1.33
CA MET A 257 6.82 -8.88 -1.54
C MET A 257 7.92 -8.37 -0.59
N PRO A 258 8.87 -9.23 -0.20
CA PRO A 258 10.11 -8.78 0.44
C PRO A 258 10.93 -7.89 -0.48
N LEU A 259 11.91 -7.19 0.09
CA LEU A 259 12.92 -6.47 -0.67
C LEU A 259 13.59 -7.43 -1.67
N GLU A 260 13.80 -7.00 -2.91
CA GLU A 260 14.59 -7.81 -3.85
C GLU A 260 16.06 -7.89 -3.39
N ASP A 261 16.70 -9.03 -3.60
CA ASP A 261 18.06 -9.29 -3.10
C ASP A 261 19.09 -8.27 -3.58
N LYS A 262 18.87 -7.66 -4.75
CA LYS A 262 19.74 -6.60 -5.29
C LYS A 262 19.74 -5.31 -4.44
N PHE A 263 18.69 -5.08 -3.66
CA PHE A 263 18.57 -3.92 -2.76
C PHE A 263 18.87 -4.25 -1.31
N LYS A 264 18.90 -5.54 -0.92
CA LYS A 264 19.27 -5.95 0.43
C LYS A 264 20.73 -5.62 0.71
N LYS A 265 21.00 -5.04 1.88
CA LYS A 265 22.38 -5.00 2.37
C LYS A 265 22.81 -6.43 2.71
N LYS A 266 23.99 -6.83 2.25
CA LYS A 266 24.51 -8.19 2.49
C LYS A 266 24.86 -8.43 3.97
N LEU A 267 25.07 -7.35 4.71
CA LEU A 267 25.33 -7.35 6.15
C LEU A 267 24.97 -5.96 6.71
N GLU A 268 24.10 -5.90 7.69
CA GLU A 268 23.73 -4.65 8.35
C GLU A 268 23.60 -4.82 9.86
N ALA A 269 24.43 -4.10 10.63
CA ALA A 269 24.32 -4.04 12.07
C ALA A 269 23.00 -3.34 12.45
N GLN A 270 22.14 -4.00 13.21
CA GLN A 270 20.93 -3.42 13.80
C GLN A 270 20.77 -3.98 15.22
N TRP A 271 20.23 -3.16 16.12
CA TRP A 271 20.00 -3.60 17.48
C TRP A 271 19.00 -2.74 18.23
N SER A 272 18.38 -3.34 19.24
CA SER A 272 17.52 -2.70 20.22
C SER A 272 17.99 -3.00 21.65
N PHE A 273 17.39 -2.33 22.62
CA PHE A 273 17.69 -2.55 24.03
C PHE A 273 16.43 -2.40 24.88
N LYS A 274 16.47 -3.00 26.07
CA LYS A 274 15.46 -2.83 27.11
C LYS A 274 16.14 -2.58 28.43
N VAL A 275 15.76 -1.51 29.13
CA VAL A 275 16.14 -1.35 30.53
C VAL A 275 15.36 -2.38 31.34
N VAL A 276 16.08 -3.36 31.90
CA VAL A 276 15.51 -4.48 32.64
C VAL A 276 15.26 -4.08 34.09
N ASP A 277 16.20 -3.36 34.69
CA ASP A 277 16.11 -2.87 36.06
C ASP A 277 16.83 -1.54 36.17
N MET A 278 16.05 -0.46 36.27
CA MET A 278 16.61 0.90 36.36
C MET A 278 17.38 1.13 37.66
N LYS A 279 16.96 0.52 38.79
CA LYS A 279 17.65 0.71 40.08
C LYS A 279 19.03 0.08 40.07
N ARG A 280 19.16 -1.07 39.39
CA ARG A 280 20.43 -1.75 39.17
C ARG A 280 21.17 -1.26 37.92
N ARG A 281 20.56 -0.38 37.11
CA ARG A 281 21.07 0.05 35.79
C ARG A 281 21.43 -1.13 34.89
N LEU A 282 20.60 -2.16 34.93
CA LEU A 282 20.72 -3.36 34.11
C LEU A 282 19.96 -3.18 32.80
N VAL A 283 20.65 -3.36 31.69
CA VAL A 283 20.12 -3.24 30.34
C VAL A 283 20.37 -4.54 29.58
N SER A 284 19.35 -5.01 28.87
CA SER A 284 19.45 -6.13 27.92
C SER A 284 19.53 -5.56 26.50
N PHE A 285 20.49 -6.06 25.72
CA PHE A 285 20.69 -5.69 24.33
C PHE A 285 20.29 -6.85 23.42
N ILE A 286 19.65 -6.52 22.30
CA ILE A 286 19.16 -7.49 21.34
C ILE A 286 19.75 -7.15 19.98
N ASP A 287 20.59 -8.05 19.45
CA ASP A 287 20.98 -8.04 18.04
C ASP A 287 19.76 -8.28 17.13
N GLU A 288 19.57 -7.36 16.19
CA GLU A 288 18.54 -7.40 15.13
C GLU A 288 19.20 -7.33 13.75
N SER A 289 20.52 -7.54 13.69
CA SER A 289 21.31 -7.38 12.47
C SER A 289 20.89 -8.36 11.39
N GLU A 290 21.00 -7.93 10.13
CA GLU A 290 20.67 -8.73 8.96
C GLU A 290 21.94 -9.23 8.26
N GLY A 291 21.87 -10.42 7.65
CA GLY A 291 22.96 -11.07 6.92
C GLY A 291 23.57 -12.29 7.61
N ASN A 292 24.55 -12.92 6.97
CA ASN A 292 25.30 -14.04 7.56
C ASN A 292 26.40 -13.50 8.49
N ILE A 293 26.17 -13.53 9.80
CA ILE A 293 27.05 -12.98 10.84
C ILE A 293 27.82 -14.10 11.52
N THR A 294 29.14 -13.92 11.66
CA THR A 294 30.05 -14.85 12.33
C THR A 294 30.67 -14.28 13.62
N SER A 295 30.62 -12.96 13.84
CA SER A 295 31.05 -12.37 15.11
C SER A 295 30.30 -11.09 15.48
N TRP A 296 30.19 -10.84 16.79
CA TRP A 296 29.62 -9.64 17.40
C TRP A 296 30.65 -9.00 18.32
N LYS A 297 30.64 -7.67 18.39
CA LYS A 297 31.36 -6.90 19.40
C LYS A 297 30.49 -5.74 19.84
N TRP A 298 30.23 -5.65 21.13
CA TRP A 298 29.56 -4.54 21.78
C TRP A 298 30.57 -3.66 22.47
N ASP A 299 30.39 -2.35 22.39
CA ASP A 299 30.99 -1.36 23.27
C ASP A 299 29.84 -0.59 23.92
N PHE A 300 29.75 -0.66 25.25
CA PHE A 300 28.66 -0.05 26.01
C PHE A 300 28.90 1.44 26.29
N GLY A 301 30.02 2.01 25.86
CA GLY A 301 30.34 3.42 26.05
C GLY A 301 30.80 3.78 27.47
N ASP A 302 30.97 2.79 28.35
CA ASP A 302 31.52 2.92 29.70
C ASP A 302 32.90 2.26 29.85
N GLY A 303 33.50 1.86 28.72
CA GLY A 303 34.79 1.14 28.66
C GLY A 303 34.67 -0.38 28.74
N LYS A 304 33.46 -0.95 28.91
CA LYS A 304 33.22 -2.39 28.89
C LYS A 304 32.68 -2.85 27.54
N THR A 305 32.96 -4.11 27.20
CA THR A 305 32.61 -4.73 25.91
C THR A 305 32.04 -6.12 26.09
N SER A 306 31.33 -6.64 25.08
CA SER A 306 30.89 -8.04 25.02
C SER A 306 31.00 -8.60 23.59
N THR A 307 31.15 -9.92 23.45
CA THR A 307 31.06 -10.63 22.15
C THR A 307 29.82 -11.51 22.04
N GLU A 308 28.95 -11.49 23.05
CA GLU A 308 27.67 -12.20 22.99
C GLU A 308 26.73 -11.54 21.98
N ARG A 309 25.86 -12.34 21.37
CA ARG A 309 24.86 -11.83 20.43
C ARG A 309 23.82 -10.94 21.12
N HIS A 310 23.32 -11.36 22.29
CA HIS A 310 22.30 -10.64 23.06
C HIS A 310 22.77 -10.43 24.52
N PRO A 311 23.76 -9.54 24.78
CA PRO A 311 24.32 -9.40 26.11
C PRO A 311 23.36 -8.69 27.06
N THR A 312 23.59 -8.91 28.35
CA THR A 312 23.10 -7.99 29.40
C THR A 312 24.28 -7.22 29.97
N HIS A 313 24.06 -5.97 30.34
CA HIS A 313 25.10 -5.10 30.89
C HIS A 313 24.57 -4.28 32.06
N THR A 314 25.39 -4.15 33.10
CA THR A 314 25.10 -3.34 34.28
C THR A 314 26.04 -2.15 34.32
N TYR A 315 25.47 -0.94 34.25
CA TYR A 315 26.26 0.29 34.33
C TYR A 315 26.55 0.68 35.79
N GLU A 316 27.79 1.03 36.07
CA GLU A 316 28.20 1.42 37.42
C GLU A 316 27.66 2.80 37.81
N LYS A 317 27.58 3.72 36.85
CA LYS A 317 27.17 5.11 37.04
C LYS A 317 25.89 5.39 36.27
N ALA A 318 25.14 6.38 36.74
CA ALA A 318 24.07 6.99 35.96
C ALA A 318 24.68 7.77 34.78
N GLY A 319 24.00 7.83 33.65
CA GLY A 319 24.51 8.54 32.49
C GLY A 319 23.76 8.27 31.20
N LEU A 320 24.25 8.93 30.16
CA LEU A 320 23.86 8.76 28.76
C LEU A 320 25.02 8.11 28.03
N TYR A 321 24.77 6.96 27.39
CA TYR A 321 25.82 6.13 26.82
C TYR A 321 25.74 6.07 25.30
N VAL A 322 26.91 6.11 24.65
CA VAL A 322 27.04 5.80 23.22
C VAL A 322 27.35 4.32 23.11
N VAL A 323 26.35 3.52 22.77
CA VAL A 323 26.51 2.08 22.61
C VAL A 323 26.72 1.76 21.14
N THR A 324 27.69 0.91 20.83
CA THR A 324 28.00 0.50 19.47
C THR A 324 28.05 -1.01 19.36
N LEU A 325 27.36 -1.55 18.35
CA LEU A 325 27.50 -2.93 17.90
C LEU A 325 28.31 -2.96 16.60
N TRP A 326 29.34 -3.80 16.55
CA TRP A 326 29.99 -4.24 15.32
C TRP A 326 29.61 -5.70 15.05
N VAL A 327 29.31 -6.00 13.79
CA VAL A 327 29.13 -7.36 13.31
C VAL A 327 30.08 -7.63 12.14
N GLU A 328 30.56 -8.86 12.04
CA GLU A 328 31.38 -9.35 10.93
C GLU A 328 30.80 -10.64 10.38
N GLY A 329 30.97 -10.85 9.09
CA GLY A 329 30.54 -12.05 8.39
C GLY A 329 31.25 -12.19 7.05
N PRO A 330 30.96 -13.25 6.27
CA PRO A 330 31.57 -13.46 4.96
C PRO A 330 31.34 -12.30 3.98
N ALA A 331 30.27 -11.53 4.18
CA ALA A 331 29.94 -10.35 3.37
C ALA A 331 30.67 -9.06 3.80
N GLY A 332 31.47 -9.09 4.88
CA GLY A 332 32.25 -7.95 5.35
C GLY A 332 31.96 -7.58 6.81
N LYS A 333 31.98 -6.27 7.10
CA LYS A 333 31.77 -5.71 8.44
C LYS A 333 30.69 -4.64 8.41
N SER A 334 29.90 -4.56 9.46
CA SER A 334 28.93 -3.48 9.68
C SER A 334 28.99 -2.99 11.12
N ARG A 335 28.63 -1.72 11.36
CA ARG A 335 28.54 -1.16 12.71
C ARG A 335 27.33 -0.26 12.83
N ARG A 336 26.72 -0.26 14.02
CA ARG A 336 25.66 0.69 14.37
C ARG A 336 25.84 1.20 15.79
N ALA A 337 25.94 2.52 15.90
CA ALA A 337 25.94 3.22 17.17
C ALA A 337 24.57 3.86 17.42
N LYS A 338 24.12 3.84 18.66
CA LYS A 338 23.04 4.71 19.15
C LYS A 338 23.65 5.65 20.17
N VAL A 339 23.55 6.94 19.90
CA VAL A 339 24.22 7.99 20.67
C VAL A 339 23.25 8.48 21.74
N TRP A 340 23.54 8.16 23.00
CA TRP A 340 22.77 8.60 24.17
C TRP A 340 21.33 8.06 24.29
N ASP A 341 20.92 7.15 23.41
CA ASP A 341 19.65 6.43 23.55
C ASP A 341 19.60 5.59 24.84
N VAL A 342 20.73 5.01 25.24
CA VAL A 342 20.82 4.23 26.48
C VAL A 342 21.07 5.17 27.64
N ALA A 343 20.00 5.47 28.36
CA ALA A 343 19.99 6.29 29.56
C ALA A 343 19.65 5.45 30.79
N VAL A 344 20.46 5.57 31.84
CA VAL A 344 20.25 4.87 33.12
C VAL A 344 20.46 5.82 34.30
N LYS A 345 19.73 5.60 35.40
CA LYS A 345 19.65 6.51 36.56
C LYS A 345 20.19 5.92 37.85
#